data_AF-A0A1W9GU79-F1
#
_entry.id   AF-A0A1W9GU79-F1
#
_cell.length_a   1.000
_cell.length_b   1.000
_cell.length_c   1.000
_cell.angle_alpha   90.00
_cell.angle_beta   90.00
_cell.angle_gamma   90.00
#
_symmetry.space_group_name_H-M   'P 1'
#
loop_
_entity.id
_entity.type
_entity.pdbx_description
1 polymer ?
#
loop_
_entity_poly.entity_id
_entity_poly.type
_entity_poly.pdbx_seq_one_letter_code
_entity_poly.pdbx_strand_id
1 'polypeptide(L)' 'MSTNIENKPKQVTWFNGCGGRIGIVVGQSGEHAYIGMALRHDEDDDVDHIMKYGAKFPLDAALKLPASKTYSNESS' A
#
# COMPACT_ATOMS: atom_id res chain seq x y z
N MET A 1 -15.56 18.81 -6.08
CA MET A 1 -16.10 17.44 -6.13
C MET A 1 -15.17 16.57 -5.31
N SER A 2 -15.62 16.05 -4.17
CA SER A 2 -14.82 15.17 -3.30
C SER A 2 -14.94 13.74 -3.84
N THR A 3 -13.95 13.30 -4.59
CA THR A 3 -13.88 11.93 -5.13
C THR A 3 -13.42 10.97 -4.03
N ASN A 4 -14.35 10.12 -3.58
CA ASN A 4 -14.18 8.81 -2.94
C ASN A 4 -13.01 8.59 -1.97
N ILE A 5 -13.30 8.69 -0.67
CA ILE A 5 -12.46 8.19 0.43
C ILE A 5 -12.83 6.73 0.75
N GLU A 6 -13.07 5.87 -0.24
CA GLU A 6 -13.69 4.57 0.08
C GLU A 6 -12.72 3.39 0.21
N ASN A 7 -11.47 3.43 -0.28
CA ASN A 7 -10.58 2.26 -0.18
C ASN A 7 -9.10 2.60 -0.02
N LYS A 8 -8.75 3.62 0.77
CA LYS A 8 -7.32 3.87 1.07
C LYS A 8 -6.77 2.73 1.95
N PRO A 9 -5.58 2.16 1.63
CA PRO A 9 -5.00 1.10 2.44
C PRO A 9 -4.64 1.60 3.83
N LYS A 10 -4.51 0.72 4.82
CA LYS A 10 -4.09 1.13 6.16
C LYS A 10 -2.69 1.73 6.16
N GLN A 11 -1.76 1.09 5.46
CA GLN A 11 -0.38 1.54 5.35
C GLN A 11 0.30 1.00 4.10
N VAL A 12 1.36 1.69 3.70
CA VAL A 12 2.31 1.22 2.69
C VAL A 12 3.74 1.32 3.23
N THR A 13 4.54 0.32 2.93
CA THR A 13 5.99 0.31 3.16
C THR A 13 6.70 0.27 1.82
N TRP A 14 7.69 1.15 1.63
CA TRP A 14 8.46 1.26 0.41
C TRP A 14 9.91 0.82 0.59
N PHE A 15 10.40 0.04 -0.37
CA PHE A 15 11.79 -0.37 -0.47
C PHE A 15 12.37 0.15 -1.78
N ASN A 16 13.50 0.85 -1.70
CA ASN A 16 14.23 1.32 -2.86
C ASN A 16 15.35 0.32 -3.17
N GLY A 17 15.38 -0.22 -4.39
CA GLY A 17 16.43 -1.10 -4.88
C GLY A 17 16.98 -0.66 -6.23
N CYS A 18 18.07 -1.28 -6.68
CA CYS A 18 18.72 -0.94 -7.96
C CYS A 18 17.84 -1.22 -9.21
N GLY A 19 16.67 -1.84 -9.06
CA GLY A 19 15.72 -2.13 -10.14
C GLY A 19 14.40 -1.35 -10.03
N GLY A 20 14.30 -0.37 -9.14
CA GLY A 20 13.08 0.41 -8.91
C GLY A 20 12.59 0.33 -7.46
N ARG A 21 11.36 0.79 -7.24
CA ARG A 21 10.72 0.85 -5.93
C ARG A 21 9.75 -0.32 -5.78
N ILE A 22 9.74 -0.98 -4.62
CA ILE A 22 8.79 -2.07 -4.28
C ILE A 22 7.93 -1.60 -3.12
N GLY A 23 6.62 -1.79 -3.23
CA GLY A 23 5.65 -1.46 -2.20
C GLY A 23 5.04 -2.70 -1.58
N ILE A 24 4.94 -2.69 -0.25
CA ILE A 24 4.07 -3.60 0.51
C ILE A 24 2.91 -2.79 1.04
N VAL A 25 1.70 -3.10 0.58
CA VAL A 25 0.46 -2.39 0.90
C VAL A 25 -0.40 -3.27 1.80
N VAL A 26 -0.79 -2.75 2.96
CA VAL A 26 -1.75 -3.39 3.87
C VAL A 26 -3.13 -2.83 3.58
N GLY A 27 -4.10 -3.69 3.27
CA GLY A 27 -5.47 -3.32 2.93
C GLY A 27 -6.14 -2.44 4.00
N GLN A 28 -7.24 -1.81 3.65
CA GLN A 28 -7.91 -0.77 4.44
C GLN A 28 -8.19 -1.17 5.90
N SER A 29 -8.83 -2.33 6.13
CA SER A 29 -9.09 -2.86 7.48
C SER A 29 -7.92 -3.66 8.06
N GLY A 30 -6.85 -3.85 7.28
CA GLY A 30 -5.66 -4.57 7.71
C GLY A 30 -5.80 -6.09 7.72
N GLU A 31 -6.75 -6.65 6.97
CA GLU A 31 -6.96 -8.09 6.83
C GLU A 31 -6.02 -8.78 5.83
N HIS A 32 -5.49 -8.02 4.87
CA HIS A 32 -4.66 -8.55 3.78
C HIS A 32 -3.47 -7.62 3.50
N ALA A 33 -2.40 -8.19 2.94
CA ALA A 33 -1.28 -7.43 2.43
C ALA A 33 -0.90 -7.89 1.03
N TYR A 34 -0.40 -6.95 0.22
CA TYR A 34 0.03 -7.18 -1.15
C TYR A 34 1.42 -6.59 -1.36
N ILE A 35 2.22 -7.22 -2.22
CA ILE A 35 3.53 -6.73 -2.64
C ILE A 35 3.55 -6.54 -4.15
N GLY A 36 4.17 -5.45 -4.61
CA GLY A 36 4.38 -5.22 -6.03
C GLY A 36 5.37 -4.10 -6.31
N MET A 37 5.75 -3.96 -7.58
CA MET A 37 6.63 -2.88 -8.02
C MET A 37 5.85 -1.58 -8.19
N ALA A 38 6.45 -0.47 -7.77
CA ALA A 38 6.03 0.88 -8.08
C ALA A 38 6.70 1.33 -9.38
N LEU A 39 5.91 1.36 -10.44
CA LEU A 39 6.35 1.71 -11.80
C LEU A 39 5.65 2.97 -12.32
N ARG A 40 4.71 3.52 -11.55
CA ARG A 40 3.94 4.71 -11.94
C ARG A 40 4.61 5.98 -11.45
N HIS A 41 4.08 7.09 -11.94
CA HIS A 41 4.57 8.43 -11.61
C HIS A 41 3.99 8.94 -10.29
N ASP A 42 2.81 8.45 -9.90
CA ASP A 42 2.13 8.82 -8.66
C ASP A 42 2.11 7.66 -7.66
N GLU A 43 2.34 7.98 -6.39
CA GLU A 43 2.44 6.99 -5.32
C GLU A 43 1.08 6.32 -5.02
N ASP A 44 0.00 7.10 -5.04
CA ASP A 44 -1.33 6.56 -4.75
C ASP A 44 -1.80 5.67 -5.93
N ASP A 45 -1.42 5.99 -7.17
CA ASP A 45 -1.66 5.10 -8.32
C ASP A 45 -0.89 3.77 -8.22
N ASP A 46 0.35 3.78 -7.73
CA ASP A 46 1.13 2.56 -7.50
C ASP A 46 0.50 1.70 -6.39
N VAL A 47 0.06 2.34 -5.31
CA VAL A 47 -0.65 1.68 -4.21
C VAL A 47 -1.92 1.01 -4.71
N ASP A 48 -2.73 1.72 -5.49
CA ASP A 48 -3.95 1.21 -6.10
C ASP A 48 -3.66 0.01 -7.01
N HIS A 49 -2.58 0.09 -7.79
CA HIS A 49 -2.18 -1.00 -8.66
C HIS A 49 -1.73 -2.23 -7.88
N ILE A 50 -0.96 -2.04 -6.80
CA ILE A 50 -0.50 -3.14 -5.94
C ILE A 50 -1.68 -3.79 -5.22
N MET A 51 -2.69 -3.04 -4.76
CA MET A 51 -3.90 -3.64 -4.17
C MET A 51 -4.71 -4.45 -5.19
N LYS A 52 -4.74 -4.04 -6.47
CA LYS A 52 -5.51 -4.71 -7.53
C LYS A 52 -4.79 -5.91 -8.14
N TYR A 53 -3.47 -5.82 -8.32
CA TYR A 53 -2.68 -6.77 -9.12
C TYR A 53 -1.43 -7.31 -8.42
N GLY A 54 -1.11 -6.82 -7.22
CA GLY A 54 0.04 -7.27 -6.45
C GLY A 54 -0.09 -8.72 -6.00
N ALA A 55 1.05 -9.34 -5.74
CA ALA A 55 1.08 -10.68 -5.17
C ALA A 55 0.66 -10.61 -3.69
N LYS A 56 -0.08 -11.62 -3.20
CA LYS A 56 -0.39 -11.72 -1.77
C LYS A 56 0.89 -11.81 -0.96
N PHE A 57 0.95 -11.03 0.11
CA PHE A 57 2.06 -10.99 1.04
C PHE A 57 1.61 -11.41 2.45
N PRO A 58 2.46 -12.10 3.24
CA PRO A 58 2.08 -12.49 4.60
C PRO A 58 1.78 -11.26 5.47
N LEU A 59 0.54 -11.16 5.96
CA LEU A 59 0.08 -10.01 6.75
C LEU A 59 0.94 -9.79 8.01
N ASP A 60 1.25 -10.85 8.76
CA ASP A 60 2.06 -10.76 9.98
C ASP A 60 3.47 -10.22 9.72
N ALA A 61 4.01 -10.45 8.53
CA ALA A 61 5.28 -9.87 8.12
C ALA A 61 5.10 -8.40 7.75
N ALA A 62 4.06 -8.05 6.98
CA ALA A 62 3.78 -6.67 6.58
C ALA A 62 3.57 -5.73 7.78
N LEU A 63 2.90 -6.21 8.82
CA LEU A 63 2.64 -5.43 10.04
C LEU A 63 3.89 -5.18 10.90
N LYS A 64 4.96 -5.96 10.71
CA LYS A 64 6.25 -5.75 11.41
C LYS A 64 7.15 -4.74 10.70
N LEU A 65 6.82 -4.37 9.46
CA LEU A 65 7.62 -3.44 8.69
C LEU A 65 7.33 -1.99 9.11
N PRO A 66 8.34 -1.12 9.11
CA PRO A 66 8.13 0.30 9.40
C PRO A 66 7.36 0.94 8.24
N ALA A 67 6.14 1.40 8.51
CA ALA A 67 5.31 2.06 7.52
C ALA A 67 6.01 3.33 6.99
N SER A 68 6.08 3.45 5.66
CA SER A 68 6.54 4.68 5.01
C SER A 68 5.45 5.75 5.00
N LYS A 69 4.19 5.31 4.86
CA LYS A 69 2.99 6.16 4.93
C LYS A 69 1.87 5.35 5.55
N THR A 70 1.20 5.94 6.53
CA THR A 70 -0.05 5.44 7.09
C THR A 70 -1.17 6.32 6.55
N TYR A 71 -2.22 5.71 6.04
CA TYR A 71 -3.39 6.46 5.65
C TYR A 71 -4.32 6.44 6.85
N SER A 72 -4.40 7.59 7.54
CA SER A 72 -5.36 7.76 8.61
C SER A 72 -6.76 7.55 8.03
N ASN A 73 -7.45 6.51 8.47
CA ASN A 73 -8.91 6.53 8.42
C ASN A 73 -9.32 7.53 9.51
N GLU A 74 -9.33 8.83 9.19
CA GLU A 74 -10.06 9.80 10.00
C GLU A 74 -11.54 9.45 9.88
N SER A 75 -11.98 8.49 10.69
CA SER A 75 -13.36 8.41 11.13
C SER A 75 -13.54 9.48 12.20
N SER A 76 -13.75 10.73 11.77
CA SER A 76 -14.40 11.76 12.61
C SER A 76 -15.90 11.56 12.57
#